data_AF-A0A6B3HDM1-F1
#
_entry.id   AF-A0A6B3HDM1-F1
#
_cell.length_a   1.000
_cell.length_b   1.000
_cell.length_c   1.000
_cell.angle_alpha   90.00
_cell.angle_beta   90.00
_cell.angle_gamma   90.00
#
_symmetry.space_group_name_H-M   'P 1'
#
loop_
_entity.id
_entity.type
_entity.pdbx_description
1 polymer ?
#
loop_
_entity_poly.entity_id
_entity_poly.type
_entity_poly.pdbx_seq_one_letter_code
_entity_poly.pdbx_strand_id
1 'polypeptide(L)' 'MAVRLETHVAGRIEDYALIGDMQTAALVCRDGTADWLCLPRFDSHAVFAGLLGTEEHGFWRLAPARA' A
#
# COMPACT_ATOMS: atom_id res chain seq x y z
N MET A 1 -17.54 -9.03 -4.43
CA MET A 1 -16.12 -8.60 -4.41
C MET A 1 -15.56 -8.80 -5.80
N ALA A 2 -15.35 -7.74 -6.56
CA ALA A 2 -14.64 -7.81 -7.84
C ALA A 2 -13.18 -7.44 -7.58
N VAL A 3 -12.27 -8.37 -7.77
CA VAL A 3 -10.82 -8.07 -7.83
C VAL A 3 -10.59 -7.43 -9.20
N ARG A 4 -10.27 -6.13 -9.23
CA ARG A 4 -9.78 -5.49 -10.45
C ARG A 4 -8.29 -5.79 -10.54
N LEU A 5 -7.86 -6.37 -11.66
CA LEU A 5 -6.44 -6.45 -12.01
C LEU A 5 -6.04 -5.07 -12.53
N GLU A 6 -5.71 -4.16 -11.62
CA GLU A 6 -5.12 -2.87 -11.96
C GLU A 6 -3.60 -3.05 -11.93
N THR A 7 -2.92 -2.84 -13.06
CA THR A 7 -1.47 -2.67 -13.05
C THR A 7 -1.17 -1.41 -12.26
N HIS A 8 -0.65 -1.58 -11.05
CA HIS A 8 -0.28 -0.48 -10.17
C HIS A 8 1.22 -0.23 -10.28
N VAL A 9 1.55 1.06 -10.42
CA VAL A 9 2.92 1.54 -10.31
C VAL A 9 2.97 2.38 -9.05
N ALA A 10 3.95 2.10 -8.19
CA ALA A 10 4.16 2.89 -7.00
C ALA A 10 4.25 4.39 -7.32
N GLY A 11 3.61 5.19 -6.48
CA GLY A 11 3.67 6.64 -6.56
C GLY A 11 5.09 7.16 -6.31
N ARG A 12 5.26 8.48 -6.44
CA ARG A 12 6.50 9.10 -5.98
C ARG A 12 6.56 9.11 -4.47
N ILE A 13 7.76 9.15 -3.89
CA ILE A 13 7.91 9.09 -2.43
C ILE A 13 7.16 10.23 -1.71
N GLU A 14 7.11 11.42 -2.33
CA GLU A 14 6.40 12.60 -1.81
C GLU A 14 4.86 12.47 -1.82
N ASP A 15 4.32 11.43 -2.45
CA ASP A 15 2.88 11.18 -2.52
C ASP A 15 2.40 10.26 -1.37
N TYR A 16 3.34 9.71 -0.59
CA TYR A 16 3.05 8.81 0.50
C TYR A 16 2.98 9.53 1.84
N ALA A 17 1.98 9.14 2.63
CA ALA A 17 1.94 9.39 4.07
C ALA A 17 2.22 8.09 4.83
N LEU A 18 2.99 8.18 5.91
CA LEU A 18 3.11 7.09 6.88
C LEU A 18 1.95 7.18 7.87
N ILE A 19 1.10 6.16 7.91
CA ILE A 19 0.03 6.03 8.90
C ILE A 19 0.37 4.87 9.82
N GLY A 20 0.39 5.10 11.13
CA GLY A 20 0.66 4.06 12.12
C GLY A 20 -0.20 4.19 13.36
N ASP A 21 -0.32 3.09 14.10
CA ASP A 21 -1.13 2.97 15.32
C ASP A 21 -0.26 2.71 16.57
N MET A 22 1.03 3.03 16.49
CA MET A 22 2.08 2.71 17.48
C MET A 22 2.43 1.21 17.58
N GLN A 23 1.80 0.32 16.80
CA GLN A 23 2.16 -1.09 16.71
C GLN A 23 2.59 -1.48 15.29
N THR A 24 1.93 -0.92 14.29
CA THR A 24 2.07 -1.19 12.86
C THR A 24 2.15 0.13 12.09
N ALA A 25 2.51 0.05 10.81
CA ALA A 25 2.46 1.20 9.92
C ALA A 25 2.22 0.80 8.47
N ALA A 26 1.68 1.73 7.69
CA ALA A 26 1.49 1.62 6.26
C ALA A 26 1.96 2.90 5.55
N LEU A 27 2.50 2.74 4.33
CA LEU A 27 2.73 3.86 3.41
C LEU A 27 1.52 3.95 2.48
N VAL A 28 0.77 5.04 2.62
CA VAL A 28 -0.49 5.28 1.90
C VAL A 28 -0.31 6.39 0.88
N CYS A 29 -0.54 6.10 -0.40
CA CYS A 29 -0.45 7.05 -1.51
C CYS A 29 -1.72 7.89 -1.62
N ARG A 30 -1.63 9.04 -2.32
CA ARG A 30 -2.75 9.96 -2.58
C ARG A 30 -3.95 9.33 -3.32
N ASP A 31 -3.73 8.26 -4.08
CA ASP A 31 -4.76 7.55 -4.84
C ASP A 31 -5.48 6.45 -4.03
N GLY A 32 -5.16 6.35 -2.74
CA GLY A 32 -5.74 5.41 -1.79
C GLY A 32 -5.05 4.05 -1.74
N THR A 33 -3.88 3.88 -2.35
CA THR A 33 -3.11 2.61 -2.25
C THR A 33 -2.31 2.55 -0.95
N ALA A 34 -2.22 1.36 -0.37
CA ALA A 34 -1.25 0.99 0.64
C ALA A 34 -0.22 0.06 -0.02
N ASP A 35 0.96 0.59 -0.32
CA ASP A 35 2.02 -0.12 -1.07
C ASP A 35 3.06 -0.78 -0.18
N TRP A 36 3.03 -0.43 1.10
CA TRP A 36 3.77 -1.08 2.16
C TRP A 36 2.93 -1.13 3.42
N LEU A 37 2.94 -2.27 4.10
CA LEU A 37 2.21 -2.49 5.36
C LEU A 37 2.92 -3.57 6.17
N CYS A 38 3.33 -3.26 7.40
CA CYS A 38 3.93 -4.25 8.31
C CYS A 38 2.90 -4.80 9.30
N LEU A 39 2.70 -6.12 9.30
CA LEU A 39 1.85 -6.83 10.26
C LEU A 39 2.59 -8.05 10.83
N PRO A 40 2.34 -8.44 12.10
CA PRO A 40 1.47 -7.79 13.07
C PRO A 40 2.15 -6.67 13.89
N ARG A 41 3.41 -6.33 13.60
CA ARG A 41 4.22 -5.36 14.34
C ARG A 41 5.14 -4.59 13.39
N PHE A 42 5.66 -3.46 13.83
CA PHE A 42 6.42 -2.53 13.00
C PHE A 42 7.64 -3.15 12.31
N ASP A 43 8.34 -4.05 12.99
CA ASP A 43 9.56 -4.72 12.52
C ASP A 43 9.29 -6.14 11.97
N SER A 44 8.04 -6.47 11.63
CA SER A 44 7.72 -7.67 10.86
C SER A 44 7.99 -7.48 9.37
N HIS A 45 8.02 -8.61 8.65
CA HIS A 45 7.96 -8.59 7.19
C HIS A 45 6.72 -7.82 6.71
N ALA A 46 6.87 -7.13 5.58
CA ALA A 46 5.78 -6.39 4.97
C ALA A 46 4.81 -7.35 4.26
N VAL A 47 3.51 -7.11 4.43
CA VAL A 47 2.43 -7.81 3.71
C VAL A 47 2.34 -7.34 2.26
N PHE A 48 2.58 -6.04 2.04
CA PHE A 48 2.77 -5.45 0.72
C PHE A 48 4.16 -4.85 0.65
N ALA A 49 4.78 -4.90 -0.53
CA ALA A 49 6.07 -4.26 -0.77
C ALA A 49 6.17 -3.64 -2.17
N GLY A 50 5.04 -3.26 -2.77
CA GLY A 50 4.97 -2.70 -4.12
C GLY A 50 5.79 -1.41 -4.33
N LEU A 51 6.13 -0.67 -3.25
CA LEU A 51 6.97 0.53 -3.35
C LEU A 51 8.37 0.26 -3.92
N LEU A 52 8.99 -0.87 -3.53
CA LEU A 52 10.34 -1.27 -3.97
C LEU A 52 10.35 -2.62 -4.70
N GLY A 53 9.23 -3.34 -4.67
CA GLY A 53 9.07 -4.66 -5.24
C GLY A 53 8.56 -4.64 -6.69
N THR A 54 8.21 -5.84 -7.15
CA THR A 54 7.53 -6.10 -8.43
C THR A 54 6.01 -6.15 -8.25
N GLU A 55 5.25 -6.32 -9.33
CA GLU A 55 3.80 -6.54 -9.30
C GLU A 55 3.36 -7.69 -8.36
N GLU A 56 4.23 -8.69 -8.17
CA GLU A 56 3.99 -9.82 -7.27
C GLU A 56 3.96 -9.41 -5.78
N HIS A 57 4.56 -8.27 -5.44
CA HIS A 57 4.62 -7.76 -4.06
C HIS A 57 3.38 -6.96 -3.65
N GLY A 58 2.44 -6.80 -4.59
CA GLY A 58 1.06 -6.37 -4.35
C GLY A 58 0.89 -5.00 -3.69
N PHE A 59 -0.39 -4.65 -3.55
CA PHE A 59 -0.87 -3.46 -2.86
C PHE A 59 -2.34 -3.70 -2.49
N TRP A 60 -2.85 -2.86 -1.60
CA TRP A 60 -4.30 -2.76 -1.38
C TRP A 60 -4.76 -1.35 -1.71
N ARG A 61 -5.92 -1.19 -2.34
CA ARG A 61 -6.45 0.13 -2.70
C ARG A 61 -7.87 0.32 -2.19
N LEU A 62 -8.08 1.45 -1.53
CA LEU A 62 -9.39 1.96 -1.17
C LEU A 62 -9.60 3.33 -1.80
N ALA A 63 -10.46 3.38 -2.83
CA ALA A 63 -10.79 4.61 -3.54
C ALA A 63 -12.26 4.57 -4.00
N PRO A 64 -12.87 5.71 -4.35
CA PRO A 64 -14.20 5.73 -4.97
C PRO A 64 -14.26 4.82 -6.20
N ALA A 65 -15.36 4.07 -6.35
CA ALA A 65 -15.53 3.15 -7.48
C ALA A 65 -15.65 3.86 -8.84
N ARG A 66 -15.96 5.16 -8.82
CA ARG A 66 -16.09 6.09 -9.96
C ARG A 66 -15.72 7.49 -9.48
N ALA A 67 -15.02 8.26 -10.31
CA ALA A 67 -14.77 9.70 -10.12
C ALA A 67 -15.89 10.52 -10.78
#